data_AF-A0A7W0WWZ2-F1
#
_entry.id   AF-A0A7W0WWZ2-F1
#
_cell.length_a   1.000
_cell.length_b   1.000
_cell.length_c   1.000
_cell.angle_alpha   90.00
_cell.angle_beta   90.00
_cell.angle_gamma   90.00
#
_symmetry.space_group_name_H-M   'P 1'
#
loop_
_entity.id
_entity.type
_entity.pdbx_description
1 polymer ?
#
loop_
_entity_poly.entity_id
_entity_poly.type
_entity_poly.pdbx_seq_one_letter_code
_entity_poly.pdbx_strand_id
1 'polypeptide(L)'
;MSFLFDSAVVGMGLGRILLGLAPFVAARPAAQLLGFPAKHDNATARLMARFFGVRDIGLGVLAFYALRHPETAPFIFLFNAAMDAGDLFAISLPILSRDGIDRGAALSAVFAIGGGMGWLVLWLVS
;
A
#
# COMPACT_ATOMS: atom_id res chain seq x y z
N MET A 1 24.74 -3.11 -3.49
CA MET A 1 23.58 -3.73 -4.16
C MET A 1 23.69 -3.50 -5.66
N SER A 2 22.93 -4.24 -6.48
CA SER A 2 22.95 -4.10 -7.94
C SER A 2 22.07 -2.93 -8.37
N PHE A 3 22.39 -2.30 -9.51
CA PHE A 3 21.57 -1.22 -10.08
C PHE A 3 20.08 -1.59 -10.23
N LEU A 4 19.80 -2.85 -10.59
CA LEU A 4 18.43 -3.37 -10.73
C LEU A 4 17.71 -3.43 -9.38
N PHE A 5 18.39 -3.86 -8.32
CA PHE A 5 17.83 -3.90 -6.97
C PHE A 5 17.47 -2.50 -6.48
N ASP A 6 18.42 -1.56 -6.58
CA ASP A 6 18.20 -0.19 -6.13
C ASP A 6 17.05 0.48 -6.90
N SER A 7 16.98 0.24 -8.21
CA SER A 7 15.88 0.72 -9.06
C SER A 7 14.53 0.14 -8.65
N ALA A 8 14.48 -1.14 -8.28
CA ALA A 8 13.26 -1.79 -7.80
C ALA A 8 12.80 -1.21 -6.45
N VAL A 9 13.71 -1.01 -5.50
CA VAL A 9 13.41 -0.35 -4.21
C VAL A 9 12.91 1.08 -4.44
N VAL A 10 13.55 1.83 -5.34
CA VAL A 10 13.12 3.19 -5.68
C VAL A 10 11.71 3.18 -6.28
N GLY A 11 11.45 2.33 -7.26
CA GLY A 11 10.14 2.22 -7.91
C GLY A 11 9.03 1.84 -6.92
N MET A 12 9.30 0.83 -6.08
CA MET A 12 8.36 0.38 -5.05
C MET A 12 8.10 1.45 -3.99
N GLY A 13 9.15 2.13 -3.50
CA GLY A 13 9.03 3.22 -2.54
C GLY A 13 8.24 4.41 -3.08
N LEU A 14 8.51 4.81 -4.33
CA LEU A 14 7.74 5.85 -5.01
C LEU A 14 6.28 5.45 -5.20
N GLY A 15 6.02 4.21 -5.62
CA GLY A 15 4.66 3.67 -5.76
C GLY A 15 3.87 3.77 -4.45
N ARG A 16 4.48 3.38 -3.33
CA ARG A 16 3.90 3.49 -1.98
C ARG A 16 3.55 4.94 -1.63
N ILE A 17 4.47 5.88 -1.86
CA ILE A 17 4.25 7.31 -1.59
C ILE A 17 3.12 7.86 -2.45
N LEU A 18 3.09 7.53 -3.74
CA LEU A 18 2.06 8.02 -4.67
C LEU A 18 0.66 7.49 -4.29
N LEU A 19 0.55 6.21 -3.93
CA LEU A 19 -0.69 5.65 -3.40
C LEU A 19 -1.12 6.34 -2.11
N GLY A 20 -0.19 6.61 -1.20
CA GLY A 20 -0.47 7.31 0.05
C GLY A 20 -0.88 8.79 -0.13
N LEU A 21 -0.40 9.45 -1.18
CA LEU A 21 -0.77 10.83 -1.51
C LEU A 21 -2.15 10.94 -2.21
N ALA A 22 -2.59 9.91 -2.91
CA ALA A 22 -3.86 9.91 -3.64
C ALA A 22 -5.08 10.41 -2.82
N PRO A 23 -5.31 9.98 -1.55
CA PRO A 23 -6.44 10.46 -0.76
C PRO A 23 -6.34 11.93 -0.29
N PHE A 24 -5.17 12.55 -0.37
CA PHE A 24 -5.01 13.97 -0.07
C PHE A 24 -5.46 14.85 -1.23
N VAL A 25 -5.13 14.44 -2.46
CA VAL A 25 -5.37 15.25 -3.67
C VAL A 25 -6.63 14.84 -4.42
N ALA A 26 -7.01 13.57 -4.36
CA ALA A 26 -8.02 12.98 -5.23
C ALA A 26 -8.81 11.83 -4.55
N ALA A 27 -9.21 12.00 -3.29
CA ALA A 27 -9.92 10.95 -2.53
C ALA A 27 -11.13 10.35 -3.27
N ARG A 28 -12.01 11.19 -3.83
CA ARG A 28 -13.22 10.72 -4.54
C ARG A 28 -12.89 10.00 -5.85
N PRO A 29 -12.10 10.58 -6.78
CA PRO A 29 -11.67 9.86 -7.98
C PRO A 29 -10.94 8.55 -7.66
N ALA A 30 -10.06 8.53 -6.65
CA ALA A 30 -9.34 7.33 -6.24
C ALA A 30 -10.29 6.23 -5.74
N ALA A 31 -11.26 6.57 -4.88
CA ALA A 31 -12.26 5.63 -4.39
C ALA A 31 -13.14 5.09 -5.54
N GLN A 32 -13.51 5.95 -6.49
CA GLN A 32 -14.30 5.54 -7.66
C GLN A 32 -13.51 4.62 -8.60
N LEU A 33 -12.21 4.89 -8.81
CA LEU A 33 -11.32 4.06 -9.61
C LEU A 33 -11.17 2.66 -9.00
N LEU A 34 -11.06 2.59 -7.67
CA LEU A 34 -11.07 1.33 -6.92
C LEU A 34 -12.44 0.64 -6.93
N GLY A 35 -13.51 1.30 -7.39
CA GLY A 35 -14.84 0.70 -7.50
C GLY A 35 -15.67 0.77 -6.23
N PHE A 36 -15.34 1.67 -5.29
CA PHE A 36 -16.17 1.89 -4.10
C PHE A 36 -17.49 2.61 -4.46
N PRO A 37 -18.63 2.21 -3.86
CA PRO A 37 -19.91 2.88 -4.11
C PRO A 37 -19.91 4.33 -3.60
N ALA A 38 -20.50 5.24 -4.38
CA ALA A 38 -20.57 6.66 -4.03
C ALA A 38 -21.26 6.95 -2.68
N LYS A 39 -22.18 6.08 -2.23
CA LYS A 39 -22.86 6.20 -0.92
C LYS A 39 -21.91 6.08 0.28
N HIS A 40 -20.72 5.50 0.10
CA HIS A 40 -19.70 5.39 1.15
C HIS A 40 -18.66 6.52 1.10
N ASP A 41 -18.76 7.42 0.11
CA ASP A 41 -17.88 8.59 0.02
C ASP A 41 -18.36 9.69 0.99
N ASN A 42 -17.91 9.59 2.24
CA ASN A 42 -18.22 10.53 3.32
C ASN A 42 -16.95 11.05 4.01
N ALA A 43 -17.11 12.05 4.88
CA ALA A 43 -15.99 12.71 5.56
C ALA A 43 -15.14 11.73 6.38
N THR A 44 -15.77 10.77 7.05
CA THR A 44 -15.09 9.74 7.85
C THR A 44 -14.23 8.83 6.98
N ALA A 45 -14.78 8.31 5.88
CA ALA A 45 -14.05 7.48 4.94
C ALA A 45 -12.83 8.21 4.35
N ARG A 46 -13.00 9.50 3.99
CA ARG A 46 -11.90 10.32 3.48
C ARG A 46 -10.83 10.61 4.53
N LEU A 47 -11.21 10.81 5.79
CA LEU A 47 -10.25 10.97 6.88
C LEU A 47 -9.45 9.69 7.12
N MET A 48 -10.14 8.54 7.17
CA MET A 48 -9.48 7.23 7.30
C MET A 48 -8.52 6.98 6.13
N ALA A 49 -8.94 7.23 4.89
CA ALA A 49 -8.08 7.08 3.72
C ALA A 49 -6.80 7.93 3.83
N ARG A 50 -6.87 9.13 4.39
CA ARG A 50 -5.68 9.99 4.60
C ARG A 50 -4.77 9.48 5.71
N PHE A 51 -5.32 8.92 6.78
CA PHE A 51 -4.50 8.28 7.82
C PHE A 51 -3.75 7.06 7.28
N PHE A 52 -4.41 6.20 6.49
CA PHE A 52 -3.74 5.14 5.75
C PHE A 52 -2.71 5.69 4.76
N GLY A 53 -3.02 6.82 4.11
CA GLY A 53 -2.09 7.48 3.21
C GLY A 53 -0.81 7.97 3.88
N VAL A 54 -0.88 8.56 5.08
CA VAL A 54 0.30 8.98 5.85
C VAL A 54 1.21 7.78 6.15
N ARG A 55 0.61 6.66 6.54
CA ARG A 55 1.33 5.41 6.79
C ARG A 55 2.04 4.92 5.53
N ASP A 56 1.37 4.90 4.39
CA ASP A 56 1.97 4.47 3.12
C ASP A 56 3.11 5.39 2.67
N ILE A 57 2.97 6.70 2.87
CA ILE A 57 4.08 7.65 2.62
C ILE A 57 5.28 7.33 3.52
N GLY A 58 5.05 7.12 4.82
CA GLY A 58 6.12 6.77 5.76
C GLY A 58 6.83 5.47 5.40
N LEU A 59 6.08 4.44 5.02
CA LEU A 59 6.62 3.16 4.56
C LEU A 59 7.49 3.29 3.30
N GLY A 60 7.08 4.14 2.34
CA GLY A 60 7.88 4.42 1.15
C GLY A 60 9.17 5.20 1.47
N VAL A 61 9.12 6.13 2.42
CA VAL A 61 10.33 6.83 2.91
C VAL A 61 11.30 5.85 3.58
N LEU A 62 10.81 4.89 4.36
CA LEU A 62 11.65 3.83 4.94
C LEU A 62 12.35 3.00 3.87
N ALA A 63 11.71 2.73 2.73
CA ALA A 63 12.36 2.04 1.62
C ALA A 63 13.59 2.80 1.08
N PHE A 64 13.53 4.14 1.03
CA PHE A 64 14.70 4.95 0.67
C PHE A 64 15.75 5.00 1.77
N TYR A 65 15.34 4.94 3.04
CA TYR A 65 16.26 4.81 4.17
C TYR A 65 17.09 3.52 4.05
N ALA A 66 16.46 2.40 3.68
CA ALA A 66 17.14 1.12 3.47
C ALA A 66 18.26 1.18 2.41
N LEU A 67 18.15 2.04 1.39
CA LEU A 67 19.21 2.22 0.38
C LEU A 67 20.47 2.85 0.95
N ARG A 68 20.34 3.69 1.98
CA ARG A 68 21.47 4.33 2.67
C ARG A 68 21.97 3.51 3.87
N HIS A 69 21.12 2.63 4.37
CA HIS A 69 21.35 1.77 5.55
C HIS A 69 21.03 0.31 5.22
N PRO A 70 21.86 -0.36 4.40
CA PRO A 70 21.58 -1.71 3.90
C PRO A 70 21.35 -2.74 5.01
N GLU A 71 21.96 -2.55 6.18
CA GLU A 71 21.78 -3.37 7.37
C GLU A 71 20.33 -3.41 7.88
N THR A 72 19.53 -2.39 7.55
CA THR A 72 18.11 -2.30 7.94
C THR A 72 17.16 -2.83 6.87
N ALA A 73 17.67 -3.09 5.65
CA ALA A 73 16.86 -3.39 4.49
C ALA A 73 15.98 -4.65 4.65
N PRO A 74 16.50 -5.79 5.17
CA PRO A 74 15.67 -6.98 5.34
C PRO A 74 14.46 -6.75 6.25
N PHE A 75 14.67 -6.05 7.38
CA PHE A 75 13.56 -5.74 8.29
C PHE A 75 12.55 -4.81 7.64
N ILE A 76 12.99 -3.75 6.94
CA ILE A 76 12.11 -2.77 6.30
C ILE A 76 11.26 -3.41 5.20
N PHE A 77 11.82 -4.29 4.37
CA PHE A 77 11.06 -4.97 3.32
C PHE A 77 10.09 -5.99 3.89
N LEU A 78 10.50 -6.78 4.89
CA LEU A 78 9.59 -7.68 5.59
C LEU A 78 8.46 -6.92 6.29
N PHE A 79 8.77 -5.77 6.89
CA PHE A 79 7.77 -4.91 7.53
C PHE A 79 6.76 -4.38 6.51
N ASN A 80 7.21 -3.89 5.35
CA ASN A 80 6.32 -3.49 4.26
C ASN A 80 5.43 -4.64 3.78
N ALA A 81 6.00 -5.82 3.58
CA ALA A 81 5.24 -7.02 3.20
C ALA A 81 4.18 -7.39 4.25
N ALA A 82 4.53 -7.32 5.54
CA ALA A 82 3.60 -7.57 6.64
C ALA A 82 2.46 -6.54 6.70
N MET A 83 2.75 -5.27 6.41
CA MET A 83 1.72 -4.23 6.33
C MET A 83 0.73 -4.51 5.20
N ASP A 84 1.21 -4.93 4.03
CA ASP A 84 0.35 -5.31 2.91
C ASP A 84 -0.46 -6.59 3.18
N ALA A 85 0.11 -7.55 3.91
CA ALA A 85 -0.64 -8.71 4.38
C ALA A 85 -1.75 -8.32 5.37
N GLY A 86 -1.47 -7.37 6.27
CA GLY A 86 -2.46 -6.80 7.18
C GLY A 86 -3.59 -6.07 6.44
N ASP A 87 -3.25 -5.29 5.41
CA ASP A 87 -4.23 -4.63 4.54
C ASP A 87 -5.10 -5.66 3.80
N LEU A 88 -4.48 -6.70 3.23
CA LEU A 88 -5.20 -7.78 2.56
C LEU A 88 -6.17 -8.48 3.51
N PHE A 89 -5.75 -8.75 4.76
CA PHE A 89 -6.63 -9.30 5.77
C PHE A 89 -7.80 -8.36 6.08
N ALA A 90 -7.55 -7.07 6.31
CA ALA A 90 -8.60 -6.08 6.57
C ALA A 90 -9.58 -5.95 5.40
N ILE A 91 -9.10 -6.00 4.16
CA ILE A 91 -9.88 -5.98 2.93
C ILE A 91 -10.76 -7.24 2.79
N SER A 92 -10.28 -8.39 3.26
CA SER A 92 -11.03 -9.64 3.19
C SER A 92 -12.27 -9.65 4.08
N LEU A 93 -12.24 -8.92 5.21
CA LEU A 93 -13.34 -8.92 6.18
C LEU A 93 -14.66 -8.42 5.57
N PRO A 94 -14.74 -7.25 4.91
CA PRO A 94 -15.96 -6.81 4.23
C PRO A 94 -16.47 -7.75 3.14
N ILE A 95 -15.59 -8.47 2.45
CA ILE A 95 -15.98 -9.46 1.43
C ILE A 95 -16.67 -10.65 2.09
N LEU A 96 -16.10 -11.15 3.19
CA LEU A 96 -16.65 -12.27 3.96
C LEU A 96 -17.96 -11.87 4.65
N SER A 97 -18.03 -10.64 5.17
CA SER A 97 -19.20 -10.08 5.84
C SER A 97 -20.29 -9.59 4.90
N ARG A 98 -20.02 -9.54 3.58
CA ARG A 98 -20.97 -9.08 2.54
C ARG A 98 -21.46 -7.65 2.75
N ASP A 99 -20.54 -6.75 3.10
CA ASP A 99 -20.84 -5.34 3.36
C ASP A 99 -21.20 -4.53 2.10
N GLY A 100 -21.20 -5.18 0.92
CA GLY A 100 -21.63 -4.57 -0.34
C GLY A 100 -20.56 -3.66 -0.97
N ILE A 101 -19.30 -3.84 -0.59
CA ILE A 101 -18.13 -3.13 -1.15
C ILE A 101 -17.18 -4.06 -1.91
N ASP A 102 -17.66 -5.25 -2.30
CA ASP A 102 -16.88 -6.36 -2.85
C ASP A 102 -15.96 -5.94 -4.00
N ARG A 103 -16.43 -5.09 -4.92
CA ARG A 103 -15.61 -4.57 -6.03
C ARG A 103 -14.46 -3.67 -5.55
N GLY A 104 -14.78 -2.75 -4.63
CA GLY A 104 -13.82 -1.88 -3.94
C GLY A 104 -12.73 -2.68 -3.24
N ALA A 105 -13.16 -3.67 -2.47
CA ALA A 105 -12.30 -4.56 -1.73
C ALA A 105 -11.42 -5.41 -2.66
N ALA A 106 -12.00 -6.06 -3.68
CA ALA A 106 -11.25 -6.89 -4.61
C ALA A 106 -10.17 -6.11 -5.38
N LEU A 107 -10.49 -4.91 -5.88
CA LEU A 107 -9.48 -4.08 -6.56
C LEU A 107 -8.41 -3.57 -5.60
N SER A 108 -8.76 -3.25 -4.35
CA SER A 108 -7.78 -2.90 -3.32
C SER A 108 -6.86 -4.08 -2.97
N ALA A 109 -7.39 -5.32 -2.96
CA ALA A 109 -6.62 -6.53 -2.71
C ALA A 109 -5.53 -6.76 -3.78
N VAL A 110 -5.78 -6.38 -5.05
CA VAL A 110 -4.76 -6.47 -6.10
C VAL A 110 -3.53 -5.62 -5.77
N PHE A 111 -3.71 -4.42 -5.24
CA PHE A 111 -2.60 -3.56 -4.81
C PHE A 111 -1.87 -4.14 -3.59
N ALA A 112 -2.60 -4.63 -2.59
CA ALA A 112 -2.00 -5.26 -1.41
C ALA A 112 -1.18 -6.51 -1.78
N ILE A 113 -1.71 -7.38 -2.65
CA ILE A 113 -0.99 -8.57 -3.13
C ILE A 113 0.22 -8.16 -3.97
N GLY A 114 0.04 -7.26 -4.94
CA GLY A 114 1.13 -6.83 -5.83
C GLY A 114 2.27 -6.16 -5.07
N GLY A 115 1.94 -5.22 -4.18
CA GLY A 115 2.90 -4.56 -3.30
C GLY A 115 3.58 -5.56 -2.37
N GLY A 116 2.80 -6.35 -1.64
CA GLY A 116 3.31 -7.32 -0.68
C GLY A 116 4.26 -8.34 -1.30
N MET A 117 3.91 -8.88 -2.48
CA MET A 117 4.79 -9.79 -3.22
C MET A 117 6.08 -9.09 -3.68
N GLY A 118 6.00 -7.84 -4.15
CA GLY A 118 7.19 -7.06 -4.50
C GLY A 118 8.14 -6.88 -3.32
N TRP A 119 7.60 -6.56 -2.14
CA TRP A 119 8.40 -6.43 -0.92
C TRP A 119 8.98 -7.76 -0.44
N LEU A 120 8.24 -8.87 -0.55
CA LEU A 120 8.75 -10.20 -0.23
C LEU A 120 9.90 -10.61 -1.16
N VAL A 121 9.79 -10.32 -2.46
CA VAL A 121 10.89 -10.56 -3.40
C VAL A 121 12.12 -9.75 -3.01
N LEU A 122 11.95 -8.46 -2.69
CA LEU A 122 13.06 -7.60 -2.24
C LEU A 122 13.68 -8.12 -0.93
N TRP A 123 12.88 -8.61 0.01
CA TRP A 123 13.35 -9.23 1.25
C TRP A 123 14.16 -10.51 1.02
N LEU A 124 13.70 -11.38 0.11
CA LEU A 124 14.38 -12.65 -0.18
C LEU A 124 15.75 -12.46 -0.85
N VAL A 125 15.98 -11.31 -1.49
CA VAL A 125 17.21 -11.00 -2.23
C VAL A 125 18.05 -9.89 -1.60
N SER A 126 17.61 -9.34 -0.46
CA SER A 126 18.32 -8.30 0.31
C SER A 126 19.38 -8.86 1.25
#